data_AF-A0A7L2C8Y8-F1
#
_entry.id   AF-A0A7L2C8Y8-F1
#
_cell.length_a   1.000
_cell.length_b   1.000
_cell.length_c   1.000
_cell.angle_alpha   90.00
_cell.angle_beta   90.00
_cell.angle_gamma   90.00
#
_symmetry.space_group_name_H-M   'P 1'
#
loop_
_entity.id
_entity.type
_entity.pdbx_description
1 polymer ?
#
loop_
_entity_poly.entity_id
_entity_poly.type
_entity_poly.pdbx_seq_one_letter_code
_entity_poly.pdbx_strand_id
1 'polypeptide(L)'
;PAPGMESLPEAVLIRILAALPAVELVLVCRLVCCQWKNLVDGAALWILKCQQEGLTRAEADADNWQNFYFLSKRRKNLIKNPCGEEDLEHWGEVENGGDGWKIEELPGDFGKEFPSEEVHKYFVTSYEWCRKAQLIDLRAEGYWEELMDTTQPKIMVRDW
;
A
#
# COMPACT_ATOMS: atom_id res chain seq x y z
N PRO A 1 29.31 9.90 36.19
CA PRO A 1 28.52 9.21 35.14
C PRO A 1 28.20 10.18 34.01
N ALA A 2 28.59 9.85 32.76
CA ALA A 2 28.15 10.63 31.61
C ALA A 2 26.60 10.53 31.50
N PRO A 3 25.89 11.62 31.17
CA PRO A 3 24.47 11.53 30.91
C PRO A 3 24.22 10.50 29.80
N GLY A 4 23.45 9.47 30.09
CA GLY A 4 23.01 8.48 29.09
C GLY A 4 22.04 9.12 28.10
N MET A 5 21.74 8.44 26.98
CA MET A 5 20.79 8.93 25.98
C MET A 5 19.42 9.32 26.55
N GLU A 6 19.04 8.76 27.71
CA GLU A 6 17.78 9.03 28.40
C GLU A 6 17.66 10.46 28.96
N SER A 7 18.78 11.20 29.06
CA SER A 7 18.76 12.60 29.47
C SER A 7 18.57 13.58 28.30
N LEU A 8 18.48 13.09 27.06
CA LEU A 8 18.23 13.95 25.91
C LEU A 8 16.78 14.46 25.90
N PRO A 9 16.52 15.69 25.40
CA PRO A 9 15.16 16.16 25.20
C PRO A 9 14.38 15.23 24.27
N GLU A 10 13.10 15.05 24.55
CA GLU A 10 12.21 14.14 23.82
C GLU A 10 12.22 14.40 22.31
N ALA A 11 12.17 15.67 21.91
CA ALA A 11 12.23 16.08 20.50
C ALA A 11 13.50 15.61 19.77
N VAL A 12 14.63 15.51 20.48
CA VAL A 12 15.89 15.00 19.91
C VAL A 12 15.83 13.48 19.76
N LEU A 13 15.32 12.77 20.77
CA LEU A 13 15.11 11.32 20.69
C LEU A 13 14.16 10.94 19.56
N ILE A 14 13.05 11.68 19.38
CA ILE A 14 12.12 11.47 18.26
C ILE A 14 12.84 11.60 16.92
N ARG A 15 13.71 12.59 16.74
CA ARG A 15 14.47 12.76 15.49
C ARG A 15 15.46 11.62 15.25
N ILE A 16 16.10 11.11 16.30
CA ILE A 16 17.01 9.96 16.22
C ILE A 16 16.22 8.71 15.82
N LEU A 17 15.12 8.43 16.52
CA LEU A 17 14.25 7.30 16.23
C LEU A 17 13.63 7.39 14.83
N ALA A 18 13.22 8.59 14.39
CA ALA A 18 12.64 8.78 13.06
C ALA A 18 13.60 8.39 11.91
N ALA A 19 14.91 8.47 12.14
CA ALA A 19 15.92 8.04 11.18
C ALA A 19 16.06 6.51 11.05
N LEU A 20 15.46 5.73 11.96
CA LEU A 20 15.53 4.27 11.94
C LEU A 20 14.42 3.65 11.08
N PRO A 21 14.62 2.42 10.57
CA PRO A 21 13.58 1.68 9.87
C PRO A 21 12.34 1.46 10.76
N ALA A 22 11.15 1.68 10.18
CA ALA A 22 9.88 1.59 10.93
C ALA A 22 9.63 0.23 11.58
N VAL A 23 10.07 -0.85 10.94
CA VAL A 23 9.95 -2.22 11.49
C VAL A 23 10.82 -2.37 12.75
N GLU A 24 12.04 -1.83 12.73
CA GLU A 24 12.94 -1.87 13.89
C GLU A 24 12.42 -1.02 15.05
N LEU A 25 11.72 0.10 14.74
CA LEU A 25 11.09 0.91 15.77
C LEU A 25 10.09 0.09 16.59
N VAL A 26 9.20 -0.63 15.90
CA VAL A 26 8.12 -1.41 16.53
C VAL A 26 8.64 -2.67 17.21
N LEU A 27 9.54 -3.41 16.56
CA LEU A 27 9.98 -4.73 17.03
C LEU A 27 11.14 -4.67 18.03
N VAL A 28 11.99 -3.64 17.96
CA VAL A 28 13.23 -3.57 18.73
C VAL A 28 13.26 -2.34 19.63
N CYS A 29 13.15 -1.13 19.07
CA CYS A 29 13.32 0.11 19.82
C CYS A 29 12.26 0.26 20.92
N ARG A 30 11.03 -0.18 20.65
CA ARG A 30 9.92 -0.20 21.60
C ARG A 30 10.20 -1.04 22.86
N LEU A 31 11.13 -1.99 22.79
CA LEU A 31 11.48 -2.90 23.89
C LEU A 31 12.68 -2.43 24.72
N VAL A 32 13.34 -1.33 24.33
CA VAL A 32 14.57 -0.84 24.99
C VAL A 32 14.29 -0.33 26.39
N CYS A 33 13.37 0.63 26.54
CA CYS A 33 12.94 1.17 27.84
C CYS A 33 11.55 1.81 27.73
N CYS A 34 10.97 2.20 28.87
CA CYS A 34 9.62 2.79 28.92
C CYS A 34 9.53 4.12 28.16
N GLN A 35 10.60 4.93 28.15
CA GLN A 35 10.65 6.18 27.40
C GLN A 35 10.54 5.91 25.91
N TRP A 36 11.34 4.97 25.38
CA TRP A 36 11.33 4.62 23.95
C TRP A 36 10.01 4.00 23.54
N LYS A 37 9.42 3.15 24.38
CA LYS A 37 8.07 2.62 24.17
C LYS A 37 7.05 3.73 23.99
N ASN A 38 7.03 4.72 24.89
CA ASN A 38 6.08 5.83 24.82
C ASN A 38 6.27 6.68 23.55
N LEU A 39 7.52 6.86 23.09
CA LEU A 39 7.80 7.59 21.86
C LEU A 39 7.39 6.82 20.60
N VAL A 40 7.64 5.50 20.59
CA VAL A 40 7.24 4.63 19.48
C VAL A 40 5.72 4.48 19.40
N ASP A 41 5.04 4.35 20.54
CA ASP A 41 3.57 4.27 20.60
C ASP A 41 2.89 5.64 20.37
N GLY A 42 3.66 6.74 20.38
CA GLY A 42 3.18 8.11 20.26
C GLY A 42 3.10 8.63 18.82
N ALA A 43 2.12 9.50 18.54
CA ALA A 43 1.87 10.04 17.21
C ALA A 43 3.03 10.89 16.64
N ALA A 44 3.73 11.65 17.49
CA ALA A 44 4.74 12.62 17.07
C ALA A 44 5.88 11.99 16.23
N LEU A 45 6.31 10.77 16.59
CA LEU A 45 7.32 10.03 15.85
C LEU A 45 6.86 9.71 14.42
N TRP A 46 5.66 9.16 14.30
CA TRP A 46 5.10 8.72 13.02
C TRP A 46 4.69 9.90 12.12
N ILE A 47 4.20 11.00 12.70
CA ILE A 47 3.99 12.27 11.98
C ILE A 47 5.31 12.74 11.36
N LEU A 48 6.38 12.78 12.14
CA LEU A 48 7.69 13.22 11.65
C LEU A 48 8.21 12.30 10.53
N LYS A 49 8.09 10.97 10.69
CA LYS A 49 8.47 10.01 9.63
C LYS A 49 7.65 10.21 8.36
N CYS A 50 6.32 10.39 8.48
CA CYS A 50 5.47 10.69 7.35
C CYS A 50 5.90 11.98 6.62
N GLN A 51 6.26 13.03 7.35
CA GLN A 51 6.73 14.29 6.77
C GLN A 51 8.06 14.12 6.02
N GLN A 52 9.02 13.44 6.64
CA GLN A 52 10.34 13.18 6.05
C GLN A 52 10.27 12.35 4.76
N GLU A 53 9.28 11.46 4.67
CA GLU A 53 9.11 10.56 3.52
C GLU A 53 8.05 11.06 2.52
N GLY A 54 7.55 12.29 2.67
CA GLY A 54 6.57 12.89 1.75
C GLY A 54 5.19 12.22 1.76
N LEU A 55 4.85 11.49 2.84
CA LEU A 55 3.57 10.79 2.99
C LEU A 55 2.46 11.69 3.54
N THR A 56 2.79 12.85 4.10
CA THR A 56 1.77 13.75 4.65
C THR A 56 0.97 14.41 3.54
N ARG A 57 -0.30 14.03 3.46
CA ARG A 57 -1.35 14.87 2.85
C ARG A 57 -1.77 15.90 3.89
N ALA A 58 -2.01 17.15 3.48
CA ALA A 58 -2.25 18.30 4.36
C ALA A 58 -3.46 18.17 5.33
N GLU A 59 -4.25 17.09 5.24
CA GLU A 59 -5.51 16.87 5.95
C GLU A 59 -5.66 15.43 6.47
N ALA A 60 -4.56 14.75 6.79
CA ALA A 60 -4.65 13.41 7.36
C ALA A 60 -5.10 13.48 8.84
N ASP A 61 -6.41 13.35 9.07
CA ASP A 61 -6.98 13.08 10.40
C ASP A 61 -6.86 11.57 10.69
N ALA A 62 -5.62 11.15 10.98
CA ALA A 62 -5.30 9.77 11.25
C ALA A 62 -5.47 9.48 12.76
N ASP A 63 -6.44 8.63 13.09
CA ASP A 63 -6.63 8.13 14.46
C ASP A 63 -5.39 7.39 14.99
N ASN A 64 -4.63 6.75 14.08
CA ASN A 64 -3.39 6.05 14.40
C ASN A 64 -2.33 6.34 13.32
N TRP A 65 -1.38 7.22 13.65
CA TRP A 65 -0.31 7.64 12.74
C TRP A 65 0.68 6.52 12.40
N GLN A 66 0.87 5.52 13.28
CA GLN A 66 1.70 4.35 12.98
C GLN A 66 1.07 3.53 11.86
N ASN A 67 -0.22 3.22 11.98
CA ASN A 67 -0.97 2.48 10.96
C ASN A 67 -1.03 3.28 9.65
N PHE A 68 -1.30 4.59 9.74
CA PHE A 68 -1.29 5.47 8.58
C PHE A 68 0.06 5.42 7.84
N TYR A 69 1.17 5.49 8.55
CA TYR A 69 2.51 5.39 7.95
C TYR A 69 2.67 4.07 7.21
N PHE A 70 2.41 2.94 7.87
CA PHE A 70 2.61 1.62 7.28
C PHE A 70 1.67 1.33 6.10
N LEU A 71 0.42 1.78 6.15
CA LEU A 71 -0.56 1.67 5.06
C LEU A 71 -0.14 2.56 3.89
N SER A 72 0.28 3.79 4.15
CA SER A 72 0.70 4.74 3.11
C SER A 72 1.94 4.25 2.37
N LYS A 73 2.95 3.73 3.10
CA LYS A 73 4.16 3.14 2.50
C LYS A 73 3.90 1.94 1.60
N ARG A 74 2.81 1.20 1.85
CA ARG A 74 2.45 -0.02 1.10
C ARG A 74 1.37 0.22 0.06
N ARG A 75 0.82 1.44 -0.04
CA ARG A 75 -0.29 1.74 -0.94
C ARG A 75 0.15 1.61 -2.40
N LYS A 76 -0.38 0.59 -3.08
CA LYS A 76 -0.17 0.33 -4.52
C LYS A 76 -1.38 -0.41 -5.08
N ASN A 77 -1.46 -0.55 -6.41
CA ASN A 77 -2.38 -1.50 -7.02
C ASN A 77 -1.87 -2.93 -6.73
N LEU A 78 -2.75 -3.79 -6.21
CA LEU A 78 -2.43 -5.19 -5.89
C LEU A 78 -2.81 -6.14 -7.03
N ILE A 79 -3.58 -5.68 -8.01
CA ILE A 79 -3.89 -6.43 -9.23
C ILE A 79 -2.70 -6.35 -10.17
N LYS A 80 -2.20 -7.51 -10.59
CA LYS A 80 -1.13 -7.63 -11.57
C LYS A 80 -1.69 -7.54 -12.98
N ASN A 81 -0.88 -7.02 -13.91
CA ASN A 81 -1.27 -6.86 -15.32
C ASN A 81 -2.72 -6.34 -15.51
N PRO A 82 -3.07 -5.18 -14.92
CA PRO A 82 -4.45 -4.69 -14.95
C PRO A 82 -4.92 -4.23 -16.34
N CYS A 83 -4.00 -3.94 -17.27
CA CYS A 83 -4.30 -3.39 -18.59
C CYS A 83 -3.96 -4.33 -19.77
N GLY A 84 -3.42 -5.53 -19.52
CA GLY A 84 -3.09 -6.48 -20.59
C GLY A 84 -1.75 -6.21 -21.28
N GLU A 85 -0.82 -5.52 -20.62
CA GLU A 85 0.54 -5.34 -21.16
C GLU A 85 1.30 -6.67 -21.29
N GLU A 86 0.97 -7.62 -20.42
CA GLU A 86 1.56 -8.97 -20.37
C GLU A 86 0.52 -10.01 -20.82
N ASP A 87 -0.27 -9.69 -21.86
CA ASP A 87 -1.39 -10.53 -22.33
C ASP A 87 -2.33 -10.93 -21.17
N LEU A 88 -2.59 -12.23 -20.97
CA LEU A 88 -3.38 -12.76 -19.86
C LEU A 88 -2.52 -13.23 -18.67
N GLU A 89 -1.23 -12.90 -18.63
CA GLU A 89 -0.39 -13.27 -17.50
C GLU A 89 -0.94 -12.72 -16.18
N HIS A 90 -0.72 -13.50 -15.12
CA HIS A 90 -1.22 -13.29 -13.75
C HIS A 90 -2.73 -13.42 -13.56
N TRP A 91 -3.53 -13.52 -14.61
CA TRP A 91 -4.95 -13.83 -14.51
C TRP A 91 -5.16 -15.35 -14.44
N GLY A 92 -5.87 -15.78 -13.39
CA GLY A 92 -6.31 -17.17 -13.19
C GLY A 92 -7.79 -17.34 -13.55
N GLU A 93 -8.27 -18.58 -13.48
CA GLU A 93 -9.68 -18.93 -13.77
C GLU A 93 -10.16 -18.32 -15.09
N VAL A 94 -9.29 -18.36 -16.12
CA VAL A 94 -9.58 -17.76 -17.42
C VAL A 94 -10.57 -18.65 -18.16
N GLU A 95 -11.79 -18.16 -18.33
CA GLU A 95 -12.83 -18.77 -19.16
C GLU A 95 -12.86 -18.04 -20.50
N ASN A 96 -12.77 -18.79 -21.59
CA ASN A 96 -12.79 -18.28 -22.97
C ASN A 96 -14.05 -18.77 -23.68
N GLY A 97 -15.11 -17.97 -23.65
CA GLY A 97 -16.29 -18.19 -24.47
C GLY A 97 -16.08 -17.66 -25.90
N GLY A 98 -16.75 -18.26 -26.89
CA GLY A 98 -16.61 -17.86 -28.29
C GLY A 98 -15.16 -17.90 -28.78
N ASP A 99 -14.68 -16.79 -29.35
CA ASP A 99 -13.28 -16.66 -29.81
C ASP A 99 -12.29 -16.31 -28.67
N GLY A 100 -12.76 -16.25 -27.42
CA GLY A 100 -11.95 -16.03 -26.23
C GLY A 100 -11.62 -14.57 -25.94
N TRP A 101 -10.72 -14.37 -24.97
CA TRP A 101 -10.18 -13.06 -24.64
C TRP A 101 -9.19 -12.57 -25.71
N LYS A 102 -9.27 -11.29 -26.03
CA LYS A 102 -8.29 -10.58 -26.87
C LYS A 102 -7.77 -9.33 -26.14
N ILE A 103 -6.54 -8.96 -26.40
CA ILE A 103 -5.96 -7.71 -25.94
C ILE A 103 -5.89 -6.75 -27.14
N GLU A 104 -6.37 -5.53 -26.94
CA GLU A 104 -6.39 -4.50 -27.98
C GLU A 104 -5.76 -3.20 -27.46
N GLU A 105 -5.21 -2.41 -28.38
CA GLU A 105 -4.63 -1.09 -28.08
C GLU A 105 -5.70 0.00 -28.07
N LEU A 106 -5.52 0.98 -27.19
CA LEU A 106 -6.36 2.17 -27.14
C LEU A 106 -5.89 3.21 -28.17
N PRO A 107 -6.83 3.97 -28.78
CA PRO A 107 -8.27 3.79 -28.69
C PRO A 107 -8.72 2.58 -29.53
N GLY A 108 -9.67 1.81 -29.01
CA GLY A 108 -10.28 0.71 -29.75
C GLY A 108 -11.07 1.17 -30.98
N ASP A 109 -11.49 0.20 -31.81
CA ASP A 109 -12.38 0.48 -32.95
C ASP A 109 -13.68 1.13 -32.46
N PHE A 110 -13.95 2.36 -32.91
CA PHE A 110 -15.05 3.22 -32.44
C PHE A 110 -14.99 3.61 -30.94
N GLY A 111 -13.85 3.38 -30.29
CA GLY A 111 -13.57 3.74 -28.90
C GLY A 111 -13.21 5.21 -28.70
N LYS A 112 -13.06 5.60 -27.42
CA LYS A 112 -12.51 6.89 -27.01
C LYS A 112 -11.23 6.65 -26.23
N GLU A 113 -10.40 7.69 -26.15
CA GLU A 113 -9.22 7.67 -25.28
C GLU A 113 -9.62 7.47 -23.81
N PHE A 114 -8.76 6.79 -23.07
CA PHE A 114 -8.92 6.61 -21.64
C PHE A 114 -8.39 7.85 -20.88
N PRO A 115 -9.00 8.26 -19.75
CA PRO A 115 -8.58 9.49 -19.04
C PRO A 115 -7.16 9.49 -18.47
N SER A 116 -6.47 8.34 -18.48
CA SER A 116 -5.10 8.20 -18.00
C SER A 116 -4.19 7.83 -19.17
N GLU A 117 -3.15 8.63 -19.38
CA GLU A 117 -2.11 8.41 -20.39
C GLU A 117 -1.25 7.17 -20.10
N GLU A 118 -1.35 6.56 -18.91
CA GLU A 118 -0.61 5.35 -18.54
C GLU A 118 -1.28 4.07 -19.07
N VAL A 119 -2.54 4.15 -19.52
CA VAL A 119 -3.32 3.00 -19.97
C VAL A 119 -3.35 2.96 -21.50
N HIS A 120 -2.75 1.91 -22.07
CA HIS A 120 -2.56 1.78 -23.52
C HIS A 120 -3.30 0.58 -24.11
N LYS A 121 -3.71 -0.38 -23.29
CA LYS A 121 -4.35 -1.62 -23.71
C LYS A 121 -5.56 -1.94 -22.85
N TYR A 122 -6.43 -2.81 -23.36
CA TYR A 122 -7.61 -3.30 -22.66
C TYR A 122 -7.94 -4.74 -23.08
N PHE A 123 -8.71 -5.42 -22.22
CA PHE A 123 -9.19 -6.78 -22.47
C PHE A 123 -10.57 -6.75 -23.14
N VAL A 124 -10.74 -7.58 -24.18
CA VAL A 124 -11.98 -7.68 -24.96
C VAL A 124 -12.52 -9.10 -24.88
N THR A 125 -13.84 -9.20 -24.67
CA THR A 125 -14.57 -10.48 -24.65
C THR A 125 -15.16 -10.80 -26.02
N SER A 126 -15.50 -12.06 -26.25
CA SER A 126 -16.16 -12.51 -27.47
C SER A 126 -17.69 -12.58 -27.29
N TYR A 127 -18.38 -13.31 -28.18
CA TYR A 127 -19.84 -13.43 -28.20
C TYR A 127 -20.42 -14.39 -27.14
N GLU A 128 -19.58 -15.08 -26.36
CA GLU A 128 -19.98 -15.83 -25.17
C GLU A 128 -19.20 -15.34 -23.94
N TRP A 129 -19.58 -15.80 -22.75
CA TRP A 129 -18.96 -15.37 -21.50
C TRP A 129 -17.47 -15.67 -21.46
N CYS A 130 -16.67 -14.61 -21.38
CA CYS A 130 -15.27 -14.70 -20.99
C CYS A 130 -15.12 -14.19 -19.55
N ARG A 131 -14.35 -14.89 -18.72
CA ARG A 131 -14.07 -14.53 -17.32
C ARG A 131 -12.58 -14.65 -17.02
N LYS A 132 -12.12 -13.90 -16.02
CA LYS A 132 -10.76 -13.99 -15.48
C LYS A 132 -10.79 -13.50 -14.03
N ALA A 133 -9.94 -14.07 -13.18
CA ALA A 133 -9.89 -13.75 -11.76
C ALA A 133 -8.44 -13.61 -11.25
N GLN A 134 -8.26 -12.88 -10.15
CA GLN A 134 -7.01 -12.83 -9.39
C GLN A 134 -7.33 -12.97 -7.90
N LEU A 135 -6.66 -13.93 -7.25
CA LEU A 135 -6.69 -14.08 -5.80
C LEU A 135 -5.49 -13.34 -5.20
N ILE A 136 -5.77 -12.33 -4.37
CA ILE A 136 -4.73 -11.53 -3.71
C ILE A 136 -4.50 -12.06 -2.29
N ASP A 137 -3.27 -12.49 -2.02
CA ASP A 137 -2.83 -12.78 -0.65
C ASP A 137 -2.34 -11.47 0.02
N LEU A 138 -3.20 -10.88 0.84
CA LEU A 138 -2.90 -9.64 1.56
C LEU A 138 -1.69 -9.78 2.50
N ARG A 139 -1.48 -10.96 3.09
CA ARG A 139 -0.33 -11.21 3.98
C ARG A 139 0.97 -11.20 3.18
N ALA A 140 0.98 -11.86 2.02
CA ALA A 140 2.12 -11.84 1.11
C ALA A 140 2.43 -10.41 0.58
N GLU A 141 1.40 -9.59 0.41
CA GLU A 141 1.53 -8.16 0.05
C GLU A 141 1.94 -7.25 1.22
N GLY A 142 2.16 -7.82 2.42
CA GLY A 142 2.69 -7.12 3.58
C GLY A 142 1.63 -6.50 4.52
N TYR A 143 0.36 -6.89 4.37
CA TYR A 143 -0.72 -6.54 5.28
C TYR A 143 -0.89 -7.67 6.30
N TRP A 144 -0.39 -7.46 7.53
CA TRP A 144 -0.37 -8.49 8.57
C TRP A 144 -1.74 -8.67 9.25
N GLU A 145 -1.93 -9.81 9.91
CA GLU A 145 -3.21 -10.22 10.52
C GLU A 145 -3.77 -9.17 11.49
N GLU A 146 -2.99 -8.73 12.48
CA GLU A 146 -3.45 -7.75 13.48
C GLU A 146 -3.93 -6.41 12.85
N LEU A 147 -3.28 -5.95 11.77
CA LEU A 147 -3.72 -4.77 11.02
C LEU A 147 -5.07 -5.03 10.37
N MET A 148 -5.24 -6.18 9.72
CA MET A 148 -6.47 -6.54 9.03
C MET A 148 -7.62 -6.81 9.99
N ASP A 149 -7.37 -7.48 11.11
CA ASP A 149 -8.38 -7.87 12.10
C ASP A 149 -8.83 -6.68 12.95
N THR A 150 -7.89 -5.81 13.36
CA THR A 150 -8.16 -4.72 14.31
C THR A 150 -8.44 -3.40 13.61
N THR A 151 -7.57 -3.02 12.65
CA THR A 151 -7.69 -1.71 11.97
C THR A 151 -8.69 -1.78 10.82
N GLN A 152 -8.86 -2.96 10.21
CA GLN A 152 -9.78 -3.20 9.09
C GLN A 152 -9.70 -2.08 8.04
N PRO A 153 -8.49 -1.81 7.49
CA PRO A 153 -8.30 -0.70 6.58
C PRO A 153 -9.19 -0.85 5.35
N LYS A 154 -9.68 0.28 4.84
CA LYS A 154 -10.57 0.28 3.68
C LYS A 154 -9.90 -0.35 2.46
N ILE A 155 -10.46 -1.44 1.96
CA ILE A 155 -10.10 -2.04 0.66
C ILE A 155 -10.88 -1.30 -0.43
N MET A 156 -10.17 -0.74 -1.41
CA MET A 156 -10.77 -0.04 -2.54
C MET A 156 -10.56 -0.83 -3.82
N VAL A 157 -11.65 -1.24 -4.45
CA VAL A 157 -11.66 -1.92 -5.75
C VAL A 157 -12.24 -0.97 -6.80
N ARG A 158 -11.64 -0.96 -7.98
CA ARG A 158 -12.08 -0.17 -9.15
C ARG A 158 -11.87 -1.03 -10.39
N ASP A 159 -12.75 -0.88 -11.35
CA ASP A 159 -12.71 -1.52 -12.67
C ASP A 159 -13.27 -0.53 -13.69
N TRP A 160 -12.92 -0.69 -14.96
CA TRP A 160 -13.29 0.23 -16.05
C TRP A 160 -13.85 -0.51 -17.26
#